data_AF-A0A537J9K7-F1
#
_entry.id   AF-A0A537J9K7-F1
#
_cell.length_a   1.000
_cell.length_b   1.000
_cell.length_c   1.000
_cell.angle_alpha   90.00
_cell.angle_beta   90.00
_cell.angle_gamma   90.00
#
_symmetry.space_group_name_H-M   'P 1'
#
loop_
_entity.id
_entity.type
_entity.pdbx_description
1 polymer ?
#
loop_
_entity_poly.entity_id
_entity_poly.type
_entity_poly.pdbx_seq_one_letter_code
_entity_poly.pdbx_strand_id
1 'polypeptide(L)' 'MGIFAGIGILFGIFIFLLISFLWIIALVDILRSEFRGNDKVIWVIVVIFFPFLGSILYFIFGSPRKIR' A
#
# COMPACT_ATOMS: atom_id res chain seq x y z
N MET A 1 -7.95 -6.01 -35.01
CA MET A 1 -7.13 -6.54 -33.90
C MET A 1 -6.42 -5.45 -33.07
N GLY A 2 -6.00 -4.31 -33.65
CA GLY A 2 -5.23 -3.30 -32.90
C GLY A 2 -5.97 -2.51 -31.79
N ILE A 3 -7.26 -2.22 -31.95
CA ILE A 3 -8.02 -1.40 -30.98
C ILE A 3 -8.22 -2.14 -29.65
N PHE A 4 -8.56 -3.44 -29.71
CA PHE A 4 -8.71 -4.29 -28.52
C PHE A 4 -7.40 -4.44 -27.72
N ALA A 5 -6.26 -4.49 -28.42
CA ALA A 5 -4.94 -4.51 -27.78
C ALA A 5 -4.65 -3.18 -27.05
N GLY A 6 -4.96 -2.04 -27.68
CA GLY A 6 -4.77 -0.72 -27.05
C GLY A 6 -5.63 -0.51 -25.79
N ILE A 7 -6.90 -0.95 -25.84
CA ILE A 7 -7.81 -0.87 -24.69
C ILE A 7 -7.32 -1.77 -23.55
N GLY A 8 -6.84 -2.98 -23.84
CA GLY A 8 -6.29 -3.89 -22.83
C GLY A 8 -5.07 -3.30 -22.10
N ILE A 9 -4.19 -2.61 -22.81
CA ILE A 9 -3.02 -1.94 -22.22
C ILE A 9 -3.44 -0.78 -21.31
N LEU A 10 -4.36 0.07 -21.76
CA LEU A 10 -4.89 1.17 -20.94
C LEU A 10 -5.56 0.66 -19.66
N PHE A 11 -6.31 -0.43 -19.77
CA PHE A 11 -6.96 -1.06 -18.62
C PHE A 11 -5.95 -1.63 -17.63
N GLY A 12 -4.89 -2.28 -18.12
CA GLY A 12 -3.79 -2.77 -17.28
C GLY A 12 -3.04 -1.65 -16.55
N ILE A 13 -2.76 -0.54 -17.25
CA ILE A 13 -2.13 0.65 -16.66
C ILE A 13 -3.02 1.26 -15.57
N PHE A 14 -4.33 1.34 -15.82
CA PHE A 14 -5.29 1.86 -14.85
C PHE A 14 -5.32 1.03 -13.56
N ILE A 15 -5.36 -0.31 -13.67
CA ILE A 15 -5.30 -1.21 -12.51
C ILE A 15 -3.98 -1.05 -11.75
N PHE A 16 -2.86 -0.98 -12.47
CA PHE A 16 -1.54 -0.81 -11.86
C PHE A 16 -1.42 0.51 -11.09
N LEU A 17 -1.94 1.60 -11.65
CA LEU A 17 -2.04 2.90 -10.99
C LEU A 17 -2.89 2.83 -9.72
N LEU A 18 -4.02 2.12 -9.76
CA LEU A 18 -4.90 1.98 -8.60
C LEU A 18 -4.22 1.22 -7.45
N ILE A 19 -3.51 0.13 -7.77
CA ILE A 19 -2.74 -0.65 -6.78
C ILE A 19 -1.60 0.20 -6.20
N SER A 20 -0.88 0.93 -7.05
CA SER A 20 0.20 1.83 -6.62
C SER A 20 -0.33 2.94 -5.72
N PHE A 21 -1.52 3.47 -6.01
CA PHE A 21 -2.14 4.52 -5.20
C PHE A 21 -2.52 4.01 -3.80
N LEU A 22 -3.11 2.81 -3.71
CA LEU A 22 -3.38 2.15 -2.43
C LEU A 22 -2.11 1.93 -1.60
N TRP A 23 -1.02 1.54 -2.26
CA TRP A 23 0.27 1.36 -1.62
C TRP A 23 0.83 2.68 -1.06
N ILE A 24 0.76 3.77 -1.82
CA ILE A 24 1.20 5.10 -1.37
C ILE A 24 0.36 5.55 -0.15
N ILE A 25 -0.97 5.35 -0.18
CA ILE A 25 -1.82 5.71 0.96
C ILE A 25 -1.42 4.94 2.21
N ALA A 26 -1.15 3.64 2.11
CA ALA A 26 -0.69 2.83 3.24
C ALA A 26 0.65 3.34 3.79
N LEU A 27 1.59 3.72 2.91
CA LEU A 27 2.85 4.33 3.31
C LEU A 27 2.65 5.67 4.03
N VAL A 28 1.79 6.53 3.49
CA VAL A 28 1.46 7.83 4.09
C VAL A 28 0.80 7.63 5.45
N ASP A 29 -0.10 6.67 5.58
CA ASP A 29 -0.75 6.32 6.86
C ASP A 29 0.29 5.86 7.89
N ILE A 30 1.24 5.01 7.49
CA ILE A 30 2.34 4.59 8.37
C ILE A 30 3.21 5.78 8.81
N LEU A 31 3.56 6.66 7.87
CA LEU A 31 4.40 7.83 8.14
C LEU A 31 3.67 8.86 9.01
N ARG A 32 2.35 8.98 8.89
CA ARG A 32 1.53 9.91 9.66
C ARG A 32 1.15 9.36 11.04
N SER A 33 1.12 8.03 11.20
CA SER A 33 0.86 7.36 12.47
C SER A 33 2.03 7.57 13.45
N GLU A 34 1.69 7.84 14.70
CA GLU A 34 2.64 7.93 15.82
C GLU A 34 2.95 6.53 16.36
N PHE A 35 3.81 5.80 15.66
CA PHE A 35 4.40 4.57 16.19
C PHE A 35 5.46 4.92 17.25
N ARG A 36 5.40 4.24 18.40
CA ARG A 36 6.45 4.35 19.42
C ARG A 36 7.65 3.50 19.01
N GLY A 37 8.82 4.13 18.84
CA GLY A 37 10.09 3.42 18.58
C GLY A 37 10.22 2.87 17.16
N ASN A 38 10.83 1.68 17.03
CA ASN A 38 11.22 1.09 15.75
C ASN A 38 10.06 0.50 14.91
N ASP A 39 8.86 0.37 15.47
CA ASP A 39 7.70 -0.21 14.77
C ASP A 39 7.34 0.54 13.49
N LYS A 40 7.59 1.86 13.46
CA LYS A 40 7.42 2.68 12.26
C LYS A 40 8.24 2.18 11.09
N VAL A 41 9.53 1.93 11.34
CA VAL A 41 10.51 1.55 10.32
C VAL A 41 10.22 0.14 9.84
N ILE A 42 9.83 -0.77 10.74
CA ILE A 42 9.43 -2.14 10.39
C ILE A 42 8.23 -2.12 9.44
N TRP A 43 7.18 -1.35 9.76
CA TRP A 43 6.01 -1.24 8.89
C TRP A 43 6.30 -0.62 7.53
N VAL A 44 7.15 0.42 7.48
CA VAL A 44 7.60 1.00 6.20
C VAL A 44 8.34 -0.04 5.36
N ILE A 45 9.28 -0.80 5.94
CA ILE A 45 10.05 -1.82 5.21
C ILE A 45 9.13 -2.95 4.73
N VAL A 46 8.21 -3.43 5.57
CA VAL A 46 7.26 -4.50 5.22
C VAL A 46 6.33 -4.07 4.09
N VAL A 47 5.75 -2.86 4.16
CA VAL A 47 4.90 -2.34 3.09
C VAL A 47 5.73 -2.10 1.82
N ILE A 48 6.99 -1.67 1.92
CA ILE A 48 7.84 -1.47 0.75
C ILE A 48 8.19 -2.77 0.03
N PHE A 49 8.65 -3.79 0.77
CA PHE A 49 9.03 -5.08 0.19
C PHE A 49 7.82 -5.92 -0.22
N PHE A 50 6.69 -5.73 0.45
CA PHE A 50 5.46 -6.45 0.22
C PHE A 50 4.29 -5.47 0.12
N PRO A 51 4.04 -4.83 -1.03
CA PRO A 51 2.97 -3.83 -1.17
C PRO A 51 1.57 -4.39 -0.88
N PHE A 52 1.31 -5.61 -1.35
CA PHE A 52 0.02 -6.27 -1.17
C PHE A 52 -0.10 -6.97 0.19
N LEU A 53 0.88 -7.81 0.53
CA LEU A 53 0.90 -8.54 1.80
C LEU A 53 1.17 -7.63 3.00
N GLY A 54 2.06 -6.66 2.85
CA GLY A 54 2.43 -5.71 3.88
C GLY A 54 1.31 -4.73 4.22
N SER A 55 0.50 -4.29 3.25
CA SER A 55 -0.69 -3.47 3.54
C SER A 55 -1.78 -4.26 4.27
N ILE A 56 -1.98 -5.54 3.93
CA ILE A 56 -2.89 -6.44 4.65
C ILE A 56 -2.39 -6.69 6.08
N LEU A 57 -1.10 -7.03 6.22
CA LEU A 57 -0.46 -7.22 7.52
C LEU A 57 -0.57 -5.93 8.37
N TYR A 58 -0.41 -4.75 7.76
CA TYR A 58 -0.52 -3.47 8.44
C TYR A 58 -1.90 -3.27 9.05
N PHE A 59 -2.96 -3.62 8.31
CA PHE A 59 -4.32 -3.53 8.85
C PHE A 59 -4.60 -4.56 9.95
N ILE A 60 -4.01 -5.76 9.89
CA ILE A 60 -4.25 -6.83 10.88
C ILE A 60 -3.41 -6.62 12.16
N PHE A 61 -2.11 -6.38 12.00
CA PHE A 61 -1.14 -6.33 13.09
C PHE A 61 -0.62 -4.92 13.39
N GLY A 62 -0.62 -4.05 12.38
CA GLY A 62 -0.13 -2.68 12.48
C GLY A 62 -1.15 -1.71 13.07
N SER A 63 -2.35 -2.22 13.42
CA SER A 63 -3.41 -1.48 14.11
C SER A 63 -2.78 -0.60 15.19
N PRO A 64 -2.67 0.71 14.93
CA PRO A 64 -2.21 1.62 15.95
C PRO A 64 -3.26 1.48 17.02
N ARG A 65 -2.86 1.13 18.24
CA ARG A 65 -3.76 1.25 19.40
C ARG A 65 -4.32 2.66 19.30
N LYS A 66 -5.56 2.75 18.82
CA LYS A 66 -6.36 3.95 18.82
C LYS A 66 -6.57 4.17 20.30
N ILE A 67 -5.67 4.96 20.88
CA ILE A 67 -5.76 5.42 22.26
C ILE A 67 -7.14 6.05 22.34
N ARG A 68 -8.05 5.34 22.99
CA ARG A 68 -9.28 5.92 23.51
C ARG A 68 -8.99 6.38 24.92
#